data_AF-A0A093XNS9-F1
#
_entry.id   AF-A0A093XNS9-F1
#
_cell.length_a   1.000
_cell.length_b   1.000
_cell.length_c   1.000
_cell.angle_alpha   90.00
_cell.angle_beta   90.00
_cell.angle_gamma   90.00
#
_symmetry.space_group_name_H-M   'P 1'
#
loop_
_entity.id
_entity.type
_entity.pdbx_description
1 polymer ?
#
loop_
_entity_poly.entity_id
_entity_poly.type
_entity_poly.pdbx_seq_one_letter_code
_entity_poly.pdbx_strand_id
1 'polypeptide(L)' 'PGVVEELSFVRFRIEDDGFTDTLAAWACVRLDRLQNGYRFLKLRDAKGAATDGLLFIGVEKAER' A
#
# COMPACT_ATOMS: atom_id res chain seq x y z
N PRO A 1 -6.99 10.07 19.91
CA PRO A 1 -6.71 11.33 19.20
C PRO A 1 -5.24 11.40 18.72
N GLY A 2 -4.97 11.33 17.42
CA GLY A 2 -3.56 11.48 16.96
C GLY A 2 -3.27 11.21 15.49
N VAL A 3 -4.17 10.56 14.75
CA VAL A 3 -3.99 10.34 13.31
C VAL A 3 -5.00 11.20 12.56
N VAL A 4 -4.51 12.11 11.72
CA VAL A 4 -5.33 12.90 10.79
C VAL A 4 -5.31 12.15 9.46
N GLU A 5 -6.39 11.44 9.14
CA GLU A 5 -6.42 10.49 8.02
C GLU A 5 -6.15 11.15 6.66
N GLU A 6 -6.62 12.39 6.46
CA GLU A 6 -6.47 13.16 5.22
C GLU A 6 -5.03 13.57 4.93
N LEU A 7 -4.16 13.55 5.95
CA LEU A 7 -2.73 13.84 5.85
C LEU A 7 -1.87 12.59 6.05
N SER A 8 -2.48 11.42 6.17
CA SER A 8 -1.81 10.15 6.45
C SER A 8 -1.85 9.22 5.23
N PHE A 9 -0.81 8.42 5.07
CA PHE A 9 -0.67 7.50 3.94
C PHE A 9 -0.17 6.14 4.41
N VAL A 10 -0.70 5.08 3.81
CA VAL A 10 -0.20 3.71 3.98
C VAL A 10 0.52 3.31 2.70
N ARG A 11 1.79 2.92 2.84
CA ARG A 11 2.61 2.43 1.73
C ARG A 11 2.89 0.96 1.90
N PHE A 12 2.60 0.19 0.87
CA PHE A 12 2.92 -1.22 0.73
C PHE A 12 4.15 -1.34 -0.16
N ARG A 13 5.16 -2.07 0.28
CA ARG A 13 6.37 -2.38 -0.48
C ARG A 13 6.47 -3.89 -0.67
N ILE A 14 6.81 -4.30 -1.88
CA ILE A 14 7.08 -5.68 -2.25
C ILE A 14 8.56 -5.72 -2.59
N GLU A 15 9.30 -6.48 -1.79
CA GLU A 15 10.75 -6.62 -1.89
C GLU A 15 11.07 -8.10 -2.12
N ASP A 16 12.13 -8.33 -2.87
CA ASP A 16 12.70 -9.67 -3.05
C ASP A 16 13.80 -9.86 -2.01
N ASP A 17 13.80 -11.01 -1.33
CA ASP A 17 14.75 -11.36 -0.24
C ASP A 17 16.11 -11.83 -0.80
N GLY A 18 16.48 -11.32 -1.98
CA GLY A 18 17.75 -11.60 -2.64
C GLY A 18 18.90 -10.75 -2.09
N PHE A 19 20.11 -10.98 -2.59
CA PHE A 19 21.32 -10.25 -2.18
C PHE A 19 21.29 -8.73 -2.44
N THR A 20 20.35 -8.25 -3.25
CA THR A 20 20.10 -6.83 -3.49
C THR A 20 18.67 -6.51 -3.09
N ASP A 21 18.48 -5.77 -1.99
CA ASP A 21 17.20 -5.20 -1.51
C ASP A 21 16.52 -4.36 -2.61
N THR A 22 15.89 -5.04 -3.57
CA THR A 22 15.36 -4.44 -4.77
C THR A 22 13.86 -4.31 -4.60
N LEU A 23 13.38 -3.08 -4.65
CA LEU A 23 11.94 -2.80 -4.66
C LEU A 23 11.35 -3.38 -5.96
N ALA A 24 10.64 -4.50 -5.85
CA ALA A 24 9.96 -5.10 -6.99
C ALA A 24 8.73 -4.28 -7.38
N ALA A 25 7.94 -3.86 -6.38
CA ALA A 25 6.73 -3.08 -6.60
C ALA A 25 6.27 -2.35 -5.32
N TRP A 26 5.38 -1.38 -5.48
CA TRP A 26 4.76 -0.69 -4.35
C TRP A 26 3.35 -0.15 -4.67
N ALA A 27 2.59 0.12 -3.62
CA ALA A 27 1.36 0.92 -3.69
C ALA A 27 1.34 1.93 -2.54
N CYS A 28 0.73 3.09 -2.74
CA CYS A 28 0.52 4.09 -1.70
C CYS A 28 -0.91 4.62 -1.78
N VAL A 29 -1.60 4.62 -0.65
CA VAL A 29 -2.99 5.04 -0.53
C VAL A 29 -3.13 6.00 0.65
N ARG A 30 -3.91 7.06 0.45
CA ARG A 30 -4.24 8.00 1.52
C ARG A 30 -5.18 7.31 2.51
N LEU A 31 -4.95 7.49 3.80
CA LEU A 31 -5.60 6.68 4.83
C LEU A 31 -7.12 6.86 4.84
N ASP A 32 -7.60 8.09 4.63
CA ASP A 32 -9.02 8.43 4.48
C ASP A 32 -9.70 7.68 3.32
N ARG A 33 -8.95 7.34 2.27
CA ARG A 33 -9.44 6.59 1.10
C ARG A 33 -9.33 5.07 1.25
N LEU A 34 -8.59 4.59 2.25
CA LEU A 34 -8.46 3.17 2.52
C LEU A 34 -9.65 2.72 3.39
N GLN A 35 -10.62 2.06 2.77
CA GLN A 35 -11.86 1.65 3.43
C GLN A 35 -11.77 0.22 3.98
N ASN A 36 -12.51 -0.09 5.05
CA ASN A 36 -12.60 -1.42 5.64
C ASN A 36 -13.07 -2.51 4.65
N GLY A 37 -12.64 -3.75 4.88
CA GLY A 37 -12.96 -4.94 4.09
C GLY A 37 -11.90 -5.32 3.07
N TYR A 38 -12.26 -6.21 2.14
CA TYR A 38 -11.34 -6.73 1.12
C TYR A 38 -11.16 -5.76 -0.04
N ARG A 39 -9.92 -5.53 -0.47
CA ARG A 39 -9.56 -4.58 -1.53
C ARG A 39 -8.39 -5.09 -2.37
N PHE A 40 -8.32 -4.63 -3.63
CA PHE A 40 -7.15 -4.75 -4.48
C PHE A 40 -6.43 -3.41 -4.58
N LEU A 41 -5.12 -3.41 -4.37
CA LEU A 41 -4.25 -2.28 -4.64
C LEU A 41 -3.49 -2.51 -5.94
N LYS A 42 -3.54 -1.54 -6.85
CA LYS A 42 -2.72 -1.55 -8.07
C LYS A 42 -1.28 -1.25 -7.70
N LEU A 43 -0.39 -2.13 -8.12
CA LEU A 43 1.03 -1.98 -7.91
C LEU A 43 1.66 -1.07 -8.96
N ARG A 44 2.73 -0.41 -8.55
CA ARG A 44 3.63 0.35 -9.40
C ARG A 44 5.02 -0.25 -9.31
N ASP A 45 5.77 -0.18 -10.39
CA ASP A 45 7.18 -0.58 -10.38
C ASP A 45 8.05 0.42 -9.58
N ALA A 46 9.34 0.12 -9.46
CA ALA A 46 10.30 0.98 -8.76
C ALA A 46 10.38 2.42 -9.31
N LYS A 47 10.03 2.64 -10.59
CA LYS A 47 10.02 3.95 -11.26
C LYS A 47 8.67 4.66 -11.15
N GLY A 48 7.66 4.00 -10.57
CA GLY A 48 6.31 4.52 -10.40
C GLY A 48 5.38 4.26 -11.59
N ALA A 49 5.81 3.51 -12.60
CA ALA A 49 4.96 3.14 -13.73
C ALA A 49 3.86 2.17 -13.27
N ALA A 50 2.71 2.23 -13.93
CA ALA A 50 1.62 1.29 -13.67
C ALA A 50 2.03 -0.11 -14.14
N THR A 51 1.65 -1.13 -13.37
CA THR A 51 1.83 -2.53 -13.72
C THR A 51 0.49 -3.27 -13.69
N ASP A 52 0.46 -4.50 -14.20
CA ASP A 52 -0.68 -5.40 -14.04
C ASP A 52 -0.71 -6.08 -12.66
N GLY A 53 0.28 -5.78 -11.80
CA GLY A 53 0.39 -6.34 -10.46
C GLY A 53 -0.73 -5.83 -9.54
N LEU A 54 -1.34 -6.75 -8.80
CA LEU A 54 -2.37 -6.46 -7.80
C LEU A 54 -1.97 -7.06 -6.46
N LEU A 55 -2.18 -6.30 -5.38
CA LEU A 55 -2.08 -6.80 -4.01
C LEU A 55 -3.49 -6.90 -3.42
N PHE A 56 -3.90 -8.12 -3.06
CA PHE A 56 -5.16 -8.37 -2.37
C PHE A 56 -4.96 -8.22 -0.86
N ILE A 57 -5.74 -7.36 -0.23
CA ILE A 57 -5.63 -7.05 1.21
C ILE A 57 -6.98 -7.10 1.90
N GLY A 58 -6.97 -7.45 3.18
CA GLY A 58 -8.06 -7.18 4.11
C GLY A 58 -7.71 -5.97 4.97
N VAL A 59 -8.62 -5.01 5.08
CA VAL A 59 -8.44 -3.78 5.87
C VAL A 59 -9.39 -3.80 7.05
N GLU A 60 -8.85 -3.66 8.25
CA GLU A 60 -9.60 -3.41 9.48
C GLU A 60 -9.00 -2.18 10.18
N LYS A 61 -9.76 -1.10 10.22
CA LYS A 61 -9.44 0.10 11.00
C LYS A 61 -9.99 -0.06 12.41
N ALA A 62 -9.09 -0.08 13.38
CA ALA A 62 -9.45 0.00 14.78
C ALA A 62 -9.59 1.47 15.18
N GLU A 63 -10.78 1.86 15.64
CA GLU A 63 -10.95 3.09 16.40
C GLU A 63 -10.54 2.83 17.86
N ARG A 64 -9.77 3.74 18.46
CA ARG A 64 -9.49 3.76 19.90
C ARG A 64 -10.38 4.78 20.57
#